data_AF-A0A3N7EFQ8-F1
#
_entry.id   AF-A0A3N7EFQ8-F1
#
_cell.length_a   1.000
_cell.length_b   1.000
_cell.length_c   1.000
_cell.angle_alpha   90.00
_cell.angle_beta   90.00
_cell.angle_gamma   90.00
#
_symmetry.space_group_name_H-M   'P 1'
#
loop_
_entity.id
_entity.type
_entity.pdbx_description
1 polymer ?
#
loop_
_entity_poly.entity_id
_entity_poly.type
_entity_poly.pdbx_seq_one_letter_code
_entity_poly.pdbx_strand_id
1 'polypeptide(L)'
;PAGIASVTEQSQTLSAGTNLNLIAQRDANHTTGRRWLHNAGQHISLFVAGVKDQIALKLIAAKGKVQVQAQSDAMEITADKDVTITSCKERITIAAKEEILLTSGGGYIRLKGGNIEVHCPGTVSIKGASHNLSGPDSMNIPMPVFPGKQFCLQCMLNALKFGLPLAGQ
;
A
#
# COMPACT_ATOMS: atom_id res chain seq x y z
N PRO A 1 -41.13 -7.86 -6.34
CA PRO A 1 -40.10 -8.79 -6.88
C PRO A 1 -39.14 -9.26 -5.77
N ALA A 2 -38.78 -10.54 -5.74
CA ALA A 2 -38.12 -11.20 -4.59
C ALA A 2 -36.62 -11.55 -4.78
N GLY A 3 -36.03 -11.31 -5.97
CA GLY A 3 -34.60 -11.52 -6.23
C GLY A 3 -34.29 -12.17 -7.59
N ILE A 4 -33.01 -12.27 -7.93
CA ILE A 4 -32.47 -12.95 -9.12
C ILE A 4 -31.22 -13.73 -8.68
N ALA A 5 -31.06 -14.97 -9.18
CA ALA A 5 -29.85 -15.78 -9.03
C ALA A 5 -29.32 -16.20 -10.40
N SER A 6 -28.01 -16.05 -10.62
CA SER A 6 -27.31 -16.49 -11.83
C SER A 6 -26.15 -17.38 -11.39
N VAL A 7 -26.19 -18.66 -11.73
CA VAL A 7 -25.24 -19.69 -11.25
C VAL A 7 -24.78 -20.59 -12.40
N THR A 8 -23.55 -21.09 -12.33
CA THR A 8 -22.96 -22.05 -13.27
C THR A 8 -21.86 -22.85 -12.56
N GLU A 9 -21.69 -24.12 -12.93
CA GLU A 9 -20.58 -24.97 -12.44
C GLU A 9 -19.24 -24.63 -13.10
N GLN A 10 -19.29 -24.02 -14.29
CA GLN A 10 -18.10 -23.60 -15.03
C GLN A 10 -17.77 -22.13 -14.76
N SER A 11 -17.85 -21.28 -15.78
CA SER A 11 -17.42 -19.89 -15.72
C SER A 11 -18.53 -18.91 -16.07
N GLN A 12 -18.55 -17.77 -15.40
CA GLN A 12 -19.40 -16.64 -15.74
C GLN A 12 -18.50 -15.44 -16.10
N THR A 13 -18.73 -14.85 -17.28
CA THR A 13 -18.03 -13.65 -17.75
C THR A 13 -19.05 -12.54 -17.99
N LEU A 14 -18.80 -11.37 -17.40
CA LEU A 14 -19.57 -10.15 -17.64
C LEU A 14 -18.64 -9.14 -18.31
N SER A 15 -19.06 -8.62 -19.47
CA SER A 15 -18.31 -7.62 -20.23
C SER A 15 -19.25 -6.50 -20.65
N ALA A 16 -18.73 -5.27 -20.60
CA ALA A 16 -19.43 -4.07 -21.04
C ALA A 16 -18.46 -3.20 -21.85
N GLY A 17 -18.92 -2.67 -22.99
CA GLY A 17 -18.10 -1.78 -23.82
C GLY A 17 -17.90 -0.38 -23.21
N THR A 18 -18.71 -0.01 -22.22
CA THR A 18 -18.65 1.28 -21.53
C THR A 18 -18.50 1.08 -20.02
N ASN A 19 -19.59 0.83 -19.30
CA ASN A 19 -19.61 0.77 -17.84
C ASN A 19 -20.26 -0.52 -17.35
N LEU A 20 -19.69 -1.10 -16.28
CA LEU A 20 -20.30 -2.15 -15.47
C LEU A 20 -20.56 -1.59 -14.07
N ASN A 21 -21.82 -1.33 -13.74
CA ASN A 21 -22.21 -0.76 -12.45
C ASN A 21 -22.84 -1.85 -11.57
N LEU A 22 -22.24 -2.10 -10.39
CA LEU A 22 -22.75 -3.02 -9.37
C LEU A 22 -23.13 -2.20 -8.13
N ILE A 23 -24.43 -1.95 -7.96
CA ILE A 23 -24.96 -1.08 -6.91
C ILE A 23 -25.84 -1.90 -5.99
N ALA A 24 -25.58 -1.84 -4.68
CA ALA A 24 -26.40 -2.44 -3.64
C ALA A 24 -26.78 -1.38 -2.60
N GLN A 25 -28.04 -1.39 -2.15
CA GLN A 25 -28.50 -0.46 -1.10
C GLN A 25 -28.00 -0.84 0.29
N ARG A 26 -27.69 -2.13 0.51
CA ARG A 26 -27.27 -2.66 1.80
C ARG A 26 -25.82 -3.13 1.74
N ASP A 27 -25.58 -4.28 1.12
CA ASP A 27 -24.27 -4.92 1.10
C ASP A 27 -23.92 -5.42 -0.30
N ALA A 28 -22.68 -5.24 -0.72
CA ALA A 28 -22.09 -5.91 -1.87
C ALA A 28 -20.98 -6.86 -1.38
N ASN A 29 -21.14 -8.15 -1.64
CA ASN A 29 -20.21 -9.18 -1.17
C ASN A 29 -19.53 -9.86 -2.36
N HIS A 30 -18.20 -9.95 -2.31
CA HIS A 30 -17.38 -10.65 -3.29
C HIS A 30 -16.52 -11.69 -2.59
N THR A 31 -16.76 -12.96 -2.89
CA THR A 31 -16.04 -14.09 -2.28
C THR A 31 -15.43 -14.95 -3.38
N THR A 32 -14.15 -15.29 -3.25
CA THR A 32 -13.43 -16.13 -4.20
C THR A 32 -12.71 -17.26 -3.48
N GLY A 33 -12.77 -18.49 -4.02
CA GLY A 33 -12.11 -19.64 -3.39
C GLY A 33 -10.59 -19.69 -3.55
N ARG A 34 -10.02 -19.04 -4.58
CA ARG A 34 -8.58 -19.09 -4.89
C ARG A 34 -7.91 -17.73 -4.96
N ARG A 35 -8.46 -16.80 -5.76
CA ARG A 35 -7.85 -15.48 -6.00
C ARG A 35 -8.90 -14.45 -6.37
N TRP A 36 -8.68 -13.22 -5.91
CA TRP A 36 -9.38 -12.02 -6.37
C TRP A 36 -8.36 -11.13 -7.07
N LEU A 37 -8.62 -10.81 -8.34
CA LEU A 37 -7.74 -9.97 -9.17
C LEU A 37 -8.55 -8.78 -9.65
N HIS A 38 -8.08 -7.57 -9.36
CA HIS A 38 -8.70 -6.33 -9.80
C HIS A 38 -7.64 -5.44 -10.45
N ASN A 39 -7.77 -5.26 -11.75
CA ASN A 39 -6.82 -4.51 -12.56
C ASN A 39 -7.54 -3.34 -13.22
N ALA A 40 -6.99 -2.14 -13.12
CA ALA A 40 -7.55 -0.93 -13.71
C ALA A 40 -6.53 -0.24 -14.61
N GLY A 41 -6.99 0.35 -15.72
CA GLY A 41 -6.10 1.03 -16.66
C GLY A 41 -5.72 2.47 -16.28
N GLN A 42 -6.42 3.07 -15.32
CA GLN A 42 -6.18 4.45 -14.89
C GLN A 42 -5.99 4.55 -13.38
N HIS A 43 -7.00 4.18 -12.58
CA HIS A 43 -6.92 4.23 -11.12
C HIS A 43 -7.91 3.25 -10.47
N ILE A 44 -7.68 2.96 -9.19
CA ILE A 44 -8.62 2.27 -8.30
C ILE A 44 -8.91 3.25 -7.14
N SER A 45 -10.19 3.44 -6.81
CA SER A 45 -10.60 4.24 -5.66
C SER A 45 -11.43 3.38 -4.70
N LEU A 46 -10.99 3.32 -3.44
CA LEU A 46 -11.69 2.62 -2.36
C LEU A 46 -12.02 3.65 -1.28
N PHE A 47 -13.30 3.94 -1.11
CA PHE A 47 -13.76 4.96 -0.19
C PHE A 47 -14.87 4.41 0.70
N VAL A 48 -14.74 4.64 2.01
CA VAL A 48 -15.76 4.29 2.99
C VAL A 48 -16.30 5.60 3.59
N ALA A 49 -17.41 6.10 3.03
CA ALA A 49 -18.03 7.34 3.49
C ALA A 49 -18.56 7.21 4.92
N GLY A 50 -19.21 6.07 5.19
CA GLY A 50 -19.91 5.79 6.42
C GLY A 50 -21.15 6.66 6.64
N VAL A 51 -22.25 6.05 7.10
CA VAL A 51 -23.49 6.75 7.46
C VAL A 51 -23.92 6.47 8.91
N LYS A 52 -23.08 5.78 9.70
CA LYS A 52 -23.28 5.47 11.13
C LYS A 52 -21.95 5.28 11.85
N ASP A 53 -21.99 5.25 13.18
CA ASP A 53 -20.88 5.33 14.16
C ASP A 53 -19.76 4.28 14.06
N GLN A 54 -19.80 3.35 13.09
CA GLN A 54 -18.77 2.34 12.91
C GLN A 54 -18.37 2.26 11.44
N ILE A 55 -17.23 2.86 11.12
CA ILE A 55 -16.67 2.98 9.77
C ILE A 55 -15.25 2.44 9.83
N ALA A 56 -14.92 1.47 8.97
CA ALA A 56 -13.58 0.91 8.91
C ALA A 56 -13.24 0.42 7.50
N LEU A 57 -12.01 0.66 7.06
CA LEU A 57 -11.37 -0.07 5.98
C LEU A 57 -10.40 -1.08 6.60
N LYS A 58 -10.51 -2.35 6.23
CA LYS A 58 -9.63 -3.42 6.72
C LYS A 58 -8.99 -4.15 5.54
N LEU A 59 -7.67 -4.18 5.52
CA LEU A 59 -6.86 -4.95 4.56
C LEU A 59 -6.03 -5.96 5.34
N ILE A 60 -6.45 -7.22 5.35
CA ILE A 60 -5.88 -8.25 6.23
C ILE A 60 -5.49 -9.47 5.41
N ALA A 61 -4.22 -9.90 5.53
CA ALA A 61 -3.77 -11.21 5.11
C ALA A 61 -3.55 -12.10 6.34
N ALA A 62 -4.33 -13.17 6.47
CA ALA A 62 -4.19 -14.09 7.61
C ALA A 62 -2.85 -14.85 7.61
N LYS A 63 -2.31 -15.10 6.41
CA LYS A 63 -0.99 -15.69 6.16
C LYS A 63 -0.41 -15.08 4.89
N GLY A 64 0.91 -15.16 4.76
CA GLY A 64 1.63 -14.66 3.60
C GLY A 64 2.02 -13.18 3.71
N LYS A 65 2.68 -12.68 2.67
CA LYS A 65 3.22 -11.33 2.61
C LYS A 65 2.18 -10.35 2.08
N VAL A 66 2.04 -9.21 2.75
CA VAL A 66 1.37 -8.03 2.19
C VAL A 66 2.42 -7.15 1.52
N GLN A 67 2.14 -6.66 0.32
CA GLN A 67 3.02 -5.78 -0.43
C GLN A 67 2.20 -4.63 -1.02
N VAL A 68 2.62 -3.40 -0.72
CA VAL A 68 2.03 -2.16 -1.24
C VAL A 68 3.17 -1.36 -1.86
N GLN A 69 3.00 -0.90 -3.10
CA GLN A 69 4.05 -0.22 -3.85
C GLN A 69 3.46 0.87 -4.75
N ALA A 70 4.10 2.04 -4.74
CA ALA A 70 3.98 3.05 -5.78
C ALA A 70 5.29 3.00 -6.59
N GLN A 71 5.25 2.37 -7.77
CA GLN A 71 6.48 2.03 -8.52
C GLN A 71 7.08 3.19 -9.30
N SER A 72 6.28 4.23 -9.57
CA SER A 72 6.69 5.40 -10.36
C SER A 72 6.25 6.73 -9.76
N ASP A 73 5.65 6.73 -8.57
CA ASP A 73 5.09 7.92 -7.94
C ASP A 73 5.15 7.80 -6.42
N ALA A 74 4.70 8.84 -5.71
CA ALA A 74 4.70 8.91 -4.26
C ALA A 74 3.70 7.93 -3.60
N MET A 75 3.99 7.61 -2.33
CA MET A 75 3.07 6.92 -1.43
C MET A 75 2.83 7.83 -0.22
N GLU A 76 1.55 8.05 0.12
CA GLU A 76 1.14 8.84 1.28
C GLU A 76 0.29 7.98 2.23
N ILE A 77 0.55 8.10 3.53
CA ILE A 77 -0.23 7.47 4.60
C ILE A 77 -0.46 8.54 5.68
N THR A 78 -1.70 9.01 5.79
CA THR A 78 -2.08 10.12 6.67
C THR A 78 -3.27 9.71 7.54
N ALA A 79 -3.25 10.07 8.83
CA ALA A 79 -4.35 9.86 9.76
C ALA A 79 -4.55 11.12 10.61
N ASP A 80 -5.80 11.42 10.97
CA ASP A 80 -6.16 12.50 11.91
C ASP A 80 -5.74 12.17 13.36
N LYS A 81 -5.68 10.86 13.66
CA LYS A 81 -5.19 10.32 14.92
C LYS A 81 -3.87 9.58 14.68
N ASP A 82 -3.62 8.54 15.47
CA ASP A 82 -2.35 7.83 15.44
C ASP A 82 -2.15 7.01 14.16
N VAL A 83 -0.90 6.98 13.69
CA VAL A 83 -0.39 5.98 12.74
C VAL A 83 0.53 5.04 13.51
N THR A 84 0.18 3.75 13.55
CA THR A 84 0.96 2.72 14.25
C THR A 84 1.59 1.75 13.25
N ILE A 85 2.92 1.65 13.28
CA ILE A 85 3.70 0.66 12.52
C ILE A 85 4.36 -0.28 13.52
N THR A 86 4.07 -1.58 13.43
CA THR A 86 4.57 -2.57 14.42
C THR A 86 4.98 -3.87 13.75
N SER A 87 6.15 -4.38 14.13
CA SER A 87 6.60 -5.74 13.84
C SER A 87 6.72 -6.50 15.16
N CYS A 88 5.84 -7.49 15.39
CA CYS A 88 5.76 -8.15 16.70
C CYS A 88 6.87 -9.17 16.98
N LYS A 89 7.59 -9.61 15.95
CA LYS A 89 8.57 -10.71 16.06
C LYS A 89 9.94 -10.38 15.48
N GLU A 90 10.00 -9.49 14.52
CA GLU A 90 11.24 -9.22 13.77
C GLU A 90 11.55 -7.72 13.81
N ARG A 91 11.69 -7.08 12.65
CA ARG A 91 12.17 -5.70 12.54
C ARG A 91 11.24 -4.83 11.70
N ILE A 92 11.42 -3.52 11.86
CA ILE A 92 10.96 -2.48 10.94
C ILE A 92 12.20 -1.95 10.23
N THR A 93 12.14 -1.82 8.90
CA THR A 93 13.23 -1.25 8.10
C THR A 93 12.68 -0.06 7.33
N ILE A 94 13.27 1.11 7.56
CA ILE A 94 12.97 2.36 6.85
C ILE A 94 14.26 2.77 6.16
N ALA A 95 14.22 2.84 4.83
CA ALA A 95 15.36 3.19 4.01
C ALA A 95 14.89 4.17 2.92
N ALA A 96 15.68 5.20 2.68
CA ALA A 96 15.45 6.17 1.62
C ALA A 96 16.76 6.45 0.91
N LYS A 97 16.69 6.76 -0.38
CA LYS A 97 17.87 7.12 -1.19
C LYS A 97 18.41 8.50 -0.81
N GLU A 98 17.53 9.46 -0.58
CA GLU A 98 17.91 10.87 -0.39
C GLU A 98 17.83 11.30 1.09
N GLU A 99 16.70 11.04 1.74
CA GLU A 99 16.44 11.59 3.07
C GLU A 99 15.41 10.78 3.86
N ILE A 100 15.65 10.64 5.17
CA ILE A 100 14.63 10.25 6.16
C ILE A 100 14.50 11.40 7.15
N LEU A 101 13.28 11.92 7.34
CA LEU A 101 12.96 12.97 8.31
C LEU A 101 11.86 12.49 9.26
N LEU A 102 12.14 12.53 10.56
CA LEU A 102 11.20 12.25 11.63
C LEU A 102 11.01 13.53 12.44
N THR A 103 9.79 14.03 12.60
CA THR A 103 9.53 15.32 13.26
C THR A 103 8.35 15.25 14.22
N SER A 104 8.43 16.01 15.31
CA SER A 104 7.33 16.19 16.28
C SER A 104 7.57 17.46 17.11
N GLY A 105 6.53 18.31 17.24
CA GLY A 105 6.57 19.47 18.15
C GLY A 105 7.73 20.45 17.93
N GLY A 106 8.25 20.55 16.70
CA GLY A 106 9.42 21.37 16.35
C GLY A 106 10.78 20.68 16.53
N GLY A 107 10.84 19.51 17.16
CA GLY A 107 12.02 18.64 17.16
C GLY A 107 12.06 17.74 15.92
N TYR A 108 13.27 17.31 15.54
CA TYR A 108 13.45 16.35 14.46
C TYR A 108 14.73 15.51 14.56
N ILE A 109 14.68 14.35 13.89
CA ILE A 109 15.82 13.51 13.55
C ILE A 109 15.86 13.41 12.01
N ARG A 110 17.02 13.68 11.42
CA ARG A 110 17.18 13.66 9.96
C ARG A 110 18.40 12.84 9.58
N LEU A 111 18.24 11.96 8.59
CA LEU A 111 19.31 11.20 7.95
C LEU A 111 19.44 11.68 6.50
N LYS A 112 20.55 12.31 6.14
CA LYS A 112 20.79 12.85 4.78
C LYS A 112 22.27 12.98 4.46
N GLY A 113 22.67 12.54 3.27
CA GLY A 113 24.05 12.70 2.79
C GLY A 113 25.11 12.03 3.70
N GLY A 114 24.75 10.95 4.38
CA GLY A 114 25.61 10.27 5.36
C GLY A 114 25.64 10.91 6.76
N ASN A 115 24.96 12.04 6.97
CA ASN A 115 24.89 12.74 8.25
C ASN A 115 23.63 12.34 9.05
N ILE A 116 23.74 12.44 10.37
CA ILE A 116 22.63 12.33 11.32
C ILE A 116 22.51 13.67 12.05
N GLU A 117 21.34 14.32 11.94
CA GLU A 117 21.01 15.56 12.65
C GLU A 117 19.94 15.27 13.71
N VAL A 118 20.17 15.72 14.94
CA VAL A 118 19.22 15.59 16.06
C VAL A 118 19.04 16.97 16.68
N HIS A 119 17.92 17.63 16.38
CA HIS A 119 17.64 18.99 16.84
C HIS A 119 16.29 19.06 17.57
N CYS A 120 16.22 19.85 18.64
CA CYS A 120 14.96 20.15 19.32
C CYS A 120 15.02 21.51 20.02
N PRO A 121 13.87 22.19 20.20
CA PRO A 121 13.81 23.45 20.94
C PRO A 121 13.99 23.28 22.46
N GLY A 122 13.70 22.09 22.99
CA GLY A 122 13.88 21.73 24.39
C GLY A 122 15.17 20.95 24.63
N THR A 123 15.11 20.02 25.58
CA THR A 123 16.26 19.20 25.99
C THR A 123 16.37 17.91 25.19
N VAL A 124 17.56 17.60 24.68
CA VAL A 124 17.93 16.24 24.25
C VAL A 124 18.39 15.44 25.46
N SER A 125 17.63 14.43 25.89
CA SER A 125 17.96 13.56 27.03
C SER A 125 18.51 12.22 26.53
N ILE A 126 19.79 11.97 26.76
CA ILE A 126 20.48 10.73 26.37
C ILE A 126 20.85 9.97 27.64
N LYS A 127 20.36 8.73 27.80
CA LYS A 127 20.65 7.87 28.96
C LYS A 127 21.20 6.54 28.48
N GLY A 128 22.33 6.13 29.03
CA GLY A 128 22.97 4.85 28.75
C GLY A 128 24.12 4.56 29.73
N ALA A 129 24.50 3.30 29.87
CA ALA A 129 25.64 2.92 30.71
C ALA A 129 27.00 3.30 30.08
N SER A 130 27.05 3.48 28.75
CA SER A 130 28.24 3.86 27.99
C SER A 130 27.86 4.54 26.67
N HIS A 131 28.72 5.43 26.19
CA HIS A 131 28.61 6.11 24.90
C HIS A 131 29.95 6.02 24.17
N ASN A 132 30.03 5.20 23.12
CA ASN A 132 31.25 5.05 22.32
C ASN A 132 31.12 5.85 21.02
N LEU A 133 32.07 6.77 20.79
CA LEU A 133 32.15 7.63 19.61
C LEU A 133 33.49 7.39 18.92
N SER A 134 33.66 6.20 18.33
CA SER A 134 34.92 5.67 17.79
C SER A 134 35.26 6.09 16.36
N GLY A 135 34.58 7.11 15.82
CA GLY A 135 34.74 7.57 14.43
C GLY A 135 33.61 7.09 13.51
N PRO A 136 33.66 7.47 12.21
CA PRO A 136 32.61 7.17 11.24
C PRO A 136 32.58 5.68 10.84
N ASP A 137 31.40 5.18 10.53
CA ASP A 137 31.15 3.85 9.94
C ASP A 137 30.02 3.96 8.91
N SER A 138 29.84 2.95 8.05
CA SER A 138 28.83 2.98 6.98
C SER A 138 28.15 1.63 6.76
N MET A 139 26.86 1.68 6.43
CA MET A 139 26.07 0.51 6.03
C MET A 139 25.23 0.88 4.81
N ASN A 140 25.22 0.03 3.79
CA ASN A 140 24.44 0.22 2.58
C ASN A 140 23.35 -0.85 2.47
N ILE A 141 22.12 -0.46 2.16
CA ILE A 141 20.99 -1.38 1.97
C ILE A 141 20.62 -1.36 0.48
N PRO A 142 20.57 -2.52 -0.21
CA PRO A 142 20.14 -2.56 -1.60
C PRO A 142 18.67 -2.10 -1.71
N MET A 143 18.44 -1.01 -2.45
CA MET A 143 17.11 -0.50 -2.72
C MET A 143 16.39 -1.38 -3.75
N PRO A 144 15.06 -1.55 -3.66
CA PRO A 144 14.32 -2.28 -4.67
C PRO A 144 14.41 -1.56 -6.02
N VAL A 145 14.78 -2.31 -7.07
CA VAL A 145 14.78 -1.82 -8.45
C VAL A 145 13.41 -2.15 -9.04
N PHE A 146 12.64 -1.12 -9.39
CA PHE A 146 11.38 -1.32 -10.11
C PHE A 146 11.67 -1.39 -11.61
N PRO A 147 11.00 -2.29 -12.35
CA PRO A 147 11.05 -2.26 -13.80
C PRO A 147 10.53 -0.89 -14.27
N GLY A 148 11.34 -0.17 -15.04
CA GLY A 148 10.89 1.08 -15.70
C GLY A 148 9.68 0.80 -16.59
N LYS A 149 8.85 1.82 -16.88
CA LYS A 149 7.57 1.80 -17.63
C LYS A 149 7.37 0.63 -18.64
N GLN A 150 7.18 -0.59 -18.15
CA GLN A 150 6.91 -1.79 -18.94
C GLN A 150 5.64 -2.42 -18.39
N PHE A 151 4.54 -1.68 -18.48
CA PHE A 151 3.23 -2.30 -18.54
C PHE A 151 2.81 -2.30 -20.00
N CYS A 152 2.49 -3.48 -20.54
CA CYS A 152 2.03 -3.60 -21.92
C CYS A 152 0.58 -3.08 -22.02
N LEU A 153 0.43 -1.77 -22.25
CA LEU A 153 -0.89 -1.14 -22.44
C LEU A 153 -1.68 -1.84 -23.55
N GLN A 154 -1.01 -2.26 -24.62
CA GLN A 154 -1.64 -3.01 -25.71
C GLN A 154 -2.15 -4.39 -25.27
N CYS A 155 -1.41 -5.09 -24.43
CA CYS A 155 -1.83 -6.38 -23.88
C CYS A 155 -3.06 -6.21 -23.00
N MET A 156 -3.11 -5.11 -22.23
CA MET A 156 -4.27 -4.78 -21.41
C MET A 156 -5.50 -4.43 -22.26
N LEU A 157 -5.32 -3.59 -23.29
CA LEU A 157 -6.40 -3.25 -24.24
C LEU A 157 -6.91 -4.48 -24.99
N ASN A 158 -6.01 -5.40 -25.38
CA ASN A 158 -6.39 -6.65 -26.04
C ASN A 158 -7.15 -7.58 -25.09
N ALA A 159 -6.69 -7.74 -23.84
CA ALA A 159 -7.39 -8.53 -22.84
C ALA A 159 -8.83 -8.01 -22.62
N LEU A 160 -9.01 -6.68 -22.55
CA LEU A 160 -10.31 -6.04 -22.45
C LEU A 160 -11.19 -6.31 -23.69
N LYS A 161 -10.65 -6.17 -24.91
CA LYS A 161 -11.39 -6.43 -26.15
C LYS A 161 -11.88 -7.87 -26.27
N PHE A 162 -11.09 -8.84 -25.79
CA PHE A 162 -11.39 -10.27 -25.94
C PHE A 162 -11.97 -10.91 -24.67
N GLY A 163 -12.21 -10.13 -23.60
CA GLY A 163 -12.72 -10.66 -22.32
C GLY A 163 -11.78 -11.68 -21.67
N LEU A 164 -10.47 -11.57 -21.94
CA LEU A 164 -9.46 -12.49 -21.42
C LEU A 164 -8.90 -11.99 -20.09
N PRO A 165 -8.51 -12.89 -19.17
CA PRO A 165 -7.79 -12.48 -17.97
C PRO A 165 -6.44 -11.86 -18.36
N LEU A 166 -6.05 -10.80 -17.66
CA LEU A 166 -4.70 -10.25 -17.76
C LEU A 166 -3.71 -11.30 -17.27
N ALA A 167 -3.08 -12.02 -18.20
CA ALA A 167 -1.92 -12.83 -17.91
C ALA A 167 -0.74 -11.86 -17.74
N GLY A 168 -0.16 -11.81 -16.54
CA GLY A 168 1.10 -11.13 -16.32
C GLY A 168 2.16 -11.77 -17.22
N GLN A 169 2.77 -10.96 -18.08
CA GLN A 169 4.08 -11.24 -18.64
C GLN A 169 5.08 -10.37 -17.90
#